data_AF-A0A2W6CWM1-F1
#
_entry.id   AF-A0A2W6CWM1-F1
#
_cell.length_a   1.000
_cell.length_b   1.000
_cell.length_c   1.000
_cell.angle_alpha   90.00
_cell.angle_beta   90.00
_cell.angle_gamma   90.00
#
_symmetry.space_group_name_H-M   'P 1'
#
loop_
_entity.id
_entity.type
_entity.pdbx_description
1 polymer ?
#
loop_
_entity_poly.entity_id
_entity_poly.type
_entity_poly.pdbx_seq_one_letter_code
_entity_poly.pdbx_strand_id
1 'polypeptide(L)'
;ICYATQNRQEAVRALAPDCQLLIVVGSPNSSNSNRLVEVAHRLGCPAHLIDEPSDLDLAWLAGVEVVGVTAGASAPESLVHQVVSTLASLGPVTVQECPATTESVQFPLPTEVR
;
A
#
# COMPACT_ATOMS: atom_id res chain seq x y z
N ILE A 1 15.59 8.80 8.25
CA ILE A 1 14.24 8.29 7.88
C ILE A 1 13.23 9.23 8.50
N CYS A 2 12.26 9.76 7.74
CA CYS A 2 11.21 10.63 8.30
C CYS A 2 10.11 9.79 8.97
N TYR A 3 9.28 10.43 9.80
CA TYR A 3 8.19 9.75 10.52
C TYR A 3 7.23 9.03 9.56
N ALA A 4 6.87 9.67 8.44
CA ALA A 4 5.95 9.13 7.44
C ALA A 4 6.44 7.81 6.79
N THR A 5 7.76 7.68 6.58
CA THR A 5 8.37 6.44 6.06
C THR A 5 8.42 5.35 7.12
N GLN A 6 8.67 5.71 8.40
CA GLN A 6 8.73 4.74 9.47
C GLN A 6 7.34 4.16 9.78
N ASN A 7 6.32 5.01 9.87
CA ASN A 7 4.94 4.59 10.10
C ASN A 7 4.41 3.65 9.01
N ARG A 8 4.72 3.94 7.74
CA ARG A 8 4.31 3.07 6.63
C ARG A 8 5.04 1.72 6.64
N GLN A 9 6.32 1.70 7.01
CA GLN A 9 7.02 0.42 7.19
C GLN A 9 6.45 -0.38 8.35
N GLU A 10 6.04 0.28 9.44
CA GLU A 10 5.39 -0.38 10.58
C GLU A 10 4.01 -0.93 10.20
N ALA A 11 3.23 -0.17 9.42
CA ALA A 11 1.96 -0.64 8.87
C ALA A 11 2.14 -1.91 8.03
N VAL A 12 3.17 -1.96 7.18
CA VAL A 12 3.49 -3.17 6.41
C VAL A 12 3.93 -4.31 7.33
N ARG A 13 4.67 -4.04 8.41
CA ARG A 13 5.06 -5.06 9.39
C ARG A 13 3.87 -5.67 10.12
N ALA A 14 2.86 -4.86 10.42
CA ALA A 14 1.63 -5.32 11.03
C ALA A 14 0.74 -6.09 10.03
N LEU A 15 0.70 -5.66 8.76
CA LEU A 15 -0.20 -6.23 7.75
C LEU A 15 0.33 -7.50 7.08
N ALA A 16 1.64 -7.56 6.79
CA ALA A 16 2.23 -8.64 6.00
C ALA A 16 2.07 -10.05 6.59
N PRO A 17 2.14 -10.30 7.92
CA PRO A 17 1.96 -11.63 8.48
C PRO A 17 0.58 -12.25 8.24
N ASP A 18 -0.45 -11.41 8.11
CA ASP A 18 -1.83 -11.83 7.91
C ASP A 18 -2.22 -11.88 6.43
N CYS A 19 -1.32 -11.51 5.51
CA CYS A 19 -1.57 -11.44 4.08
C CYS A 19 -0.78 -12.52 3.32
N GLN A 20 -1.43 -13.13 2.33
CA GLN A 20 -0.78 -14.06 1.39
C GLN A 20 -0.14 -13.32 0.21
N LEU A 21 -0.61 -12.12 -0.08
CA LEU A 21 -0.08 -11.21 -1.10
C LEU A 21 -0.19 -9.77 -0.62
N LEU A 22 0.82 -8.95 -0.84
CA LEU A 22 0.78 -7.51 -0.59
C LEU A 22 0.90 -6.72 -1.90
N ILE A 23 -0.06 -5.85 -2.17
CA ILE A 23 -0.01 -4.89 -3.26
C ILE A 23 0.41 -3.53 -2.70
N VAL A 24 1.54 -3.01 -3.18
CA VAL A 24 2.04 -1.68 -2.84
C VAL A 24 1.73 -0.75 -4.01
N VAL A 25 0.95 0.30 -3.76
CA VAL A 25 0.64 1.32 -4.75
C VAL A 25 1.68 2.44 -4.69
N GLY A 26 2.31 2.73 -5.83
CA GLY A 26 3.19 3.86 -6.02
C GLY A 26 4.27 3.61 -7.07
N SER A 27 4.94 4.68 -7.47
CA SER A 27 5.80 4.62 -8.64
C SER A 27 7.09 3.80 -8.42
N PRO A 28 7.59 3.09 -9.44
CA PRO A 28 8.85 2.34 -9.41
C PRO A 28 10.07 3.18 -9.02
N ASN A 29 10.04 4.49 -9.31
CA ASN A 29 11.12 5.41 -8.98
C ASN A 29 11.06 5.93 -7.53
N SER A 30 10.04 5.56 -6.75
CA SER A 30 9.90 5.97 -5.35
C SER A 30 10.67 5.03 -4.42
N SER A 31 11.76 5.52 -3.83
CA SER A 31 12.52 4.75 -2.84
C SER A 31 11.66 4.33 -1.64
N ASN A 32 10.69 5.16 -1.23
CA ASN A 32 9.78 4.81 -0.14
C ASN A 32 8.88 3.63 -0.51
N SER A 33 8.29 3.63 -1.71
CA SER A 33 7.41 2.56 -2.16
C SER A 33 8.16 1.24 -2.33
N ASN A 34 9.35 1.27 -2.95
CA ASN A 34 10.22 0.09 -3.06
C ASN A 34 10.59 -0.45 -1.67
N ARG A 35 10.86 0.43 -0.71
CA ARG A 35 11.18 0.00 0.65
C ARG A 35 10.03 -0.76 1.33
N LEU A 36 8.78 -0.44 1.04
CA LEU A 36 7.63 -1.18 1.56
C LEU A 36 7.58 -2.61 1.01
N VAL A 37 7.83 -2.78 -0.30
CA VAL A 37 7.94 -4.10 -0.95
C VAL A 37 9.07 -4.92 -0.31
N GLU A 38 10.25 -4.31 -0.12
CA GLU A 38 11.38 -4.96 0.56
C GLU A 38 11.07 -5.36 2.00
N VAL A 39 10.24 -4.60 2.72
CA VAL A 39 9.82 -4.96 4.09
C VAL A 39 8.90 -6.18 4.04
N ALA A 40 7.90 -6.20 3.15
CA ALA A 40 6.98 -7.31 2.99
C ALA A 40 7.70 -8.62 2.63
N HIS A 41 8.61 -8.56 1.64
CA HIS A 41 9.41 -9.73 1.25
C HIS A 41 10.28 -10.27 2.40
N ARG A 42 10.87 -9.39 3.23
CA ARG A 42 11.65 -9.81 4.40
C ARG A 42 10.80 -10.50 5.47
N LEU A 43 9.50 -10.28 5.47
CA LEU A 43 8.54 -10.94 6.36
C LEU A 43 7.94 -12.22 5.74
N GLY A 44 8.38 -12.60 4.53
CA GLY A 44 7.91 -13.79 3.83
C GLY A 44 6.60 -13.60 3.06
N CYS A 45 6.07 -12.38 2.99
CA CYS A 45 4.88 -12.06 2.20
C CYS A 45 5.32 -11.67 0.77
N PRO A 46 4.85 -12.37 -0.28
CA PRO A 46 4.99 -11.91 -1.66
C PRO A 46 4.41 -10.50 -1.82
N ALA A 47 5.13 -9.61 -2.48
CA ALA A 47 4.70 -8.23 -2.66
C ALA A 47 5.00 -7.72 -4.06
N HIS A 48 4.07 -6.95 -4.62
CA HIS A 48 4.21 -6.31 -5.93
C HIS A 48 4.00 -4.81 -5.84
N LEU A 49 4.79 -4.08 -6.62
CA LEU A 49 4.66 -2.64 -6.79
C LEU A 49 3.86 -2.36 -8.06
N ILE A 50 2.79 -1.58 -7.95
CA ILE A 50 1.98 -1.12 -9.09
C ILE A 50 1.89 0.40 -9.06
N ASP A 51 1.99 1.05 -10.22
CA ASP A 51 1.80 2.50 -10.32
C ASP A 51 0.31 2.81 -10.53
N GLU A 52 -0.37 2.00 -11.34
CA GLU A 52 -1.79 2.13 -11.66
C GLU A 52 -2.57 0.82 -11.44
N PRO A 53 -3.90 0.88 -11.25
CA PRO A 53 -4.73 -0.32 -11.07
C PRO A 53 -4.65 -1.31 -12.25
N SER A 54 -4.33 -0.83 -13.45
CA SER A 54 -4.14 -1.65 -14.65
C SER A 54 -2.87 -2.49 -14.63
N ASP A 55 -1.90 -2.15 -13.79
CA ASP A 55 -0.66 -2.93 -13.63
C ASP A 55 -0.86 -4.18 -12.77
N LEU A 56 -2.05 -4.34 -12.19
CA LEU A 56 -2.39 -5.52 -11.38
C LEU A 56 -2.51 -6.75 -12.28
N ASP A 57 -1.55 -7.67 -12.17
CA ASP A 57 -1.61 -8.96 -12.85
C ASP A 57 -2.48 -9.93 -12.04
N LEU A 58 -3.58 -10.39 -12.66
CA LEU A 58 -4.52 -11.33 -12.06
C LEU A 58 -3.89 -12.69 -11.74
N ALA A 59 -2.78 -13.05 -12.40
CA ALA A 59 -2.04 -14.26 -12.09
C ALA A 59 -1.48 -14.25 -10.66
N TRP A 60 -1.18 -13.08 -10.10
CA TRP A 60 -0.72 -12.94 -8.71
C TRP A 60 -1.80 -13.31 -7.70
N LEU A 61 -3.08 -13.20 -8.08
CA LEU A 61 -4.23 -13.47 -7.23
C LEU A 61 -4.64 -14.95 -7.23
N ALA A 62 -4.04 -15.77 -8.10
CA ALA A 62 -4.40 -17.18 -8.21
C ALA A 62 -4.09 -17.94 -6.92
N GLY A 63 -5.14 -18.43 -6.25
CA GLY A 63 -5.02 -19.16 -4.98
C GLY A 63 -4.77 -18.28 -3.75
N VAL A 64 -4.92 -16.96 -3.89
CA VAL A 64 -4.80 -15.98 -2.80
C VAL A 64 -6.18 -15.65 -2.25
N GLU A 65 -6.37 -15.86 -0.95
CA GLU A 65 -7.59 -15.52 -0.19
C GLU A 65 -7.48 -14.17 0.51
N VAL A 66 -6.27 -13.79 0.96
CA VAL A 66 -6.03 -12.53 1.69
C VAL A 66 -5.00 -11.67 0.99
N VAL A 67 -5.46 -10.55 0.43
CA VAL A 67 -4.65 -9.52 -0.23
C VAL A 67 -4.57 -8.30 0.67
N GLY A 68 -3.36 -7.92 1.08
CA GLY A 68 -3.12 -6.64 1.72
C GLY A 68 -2.86 -5.55 0.69
N VAL A 69 -3.41 -4.36 0.88
CA VAL A 69 -3.16 -3.20 0.02
C VAL A 69 -2.56 -2.08 0.85
N THR A 70 -1.47 -1.49 0.36
CA THR A 70 -0.81 -0.34 1.00
C THR A 70 -0.32 0.64 -0.06
N ALA A 71 0.10 1.83 0.35
CA ALA A 71 0.55 2.89 -0.56
C ALA A 71 1.81 3.58 -0.06
N GLY A 72 2.67 3.96 -1.01
CA GLY A 72 3.79 4.86 -0.75
C GLY A 72 3.32 6.25 -0.30
N ALA A 73 4.20 7.03 0.32
CA ALA A 73 3.86 8.38 0.81
C ALA A 73 3.45 9.37 -0.28
N SER A 74 3.81 9.09 -1.54
CA SER A 74 3.51 9.92 -2.71
C SER A 74 2.32 9.42 -3.52
N ALA A 75 1.71 8.28 -3.16
CA ALA A 75 0.61 7.71 -3.92
C ALA A 75 -0.72 8.36 -3.51
N PRO A 76 -1.54 8.86 -4.45
CA PRO A 76 -2.88 9.34 -4.17
C PRO A 76 -3.77 8.24 -3.56
N GLU A 77 -4.58 8.61 -2.57
CA GLU A 77 -5.58 7.73 -1.94
C GLU A 77 -6.60 7.19 -2.97
N SER A 78 -6.92 7.99 -3.99
CA SER A 78 -7.81 7.57 -5.08
C SER A 78 -7.29 6.36 -5.85
N LEU A 79 -5.98 6.15 -5.96
CA LEU A 79 -5.42 4.95 -6.60
C LEU A 79 -5.61 3.72 -5.73
N VAL A 80 -5.46 3.85 -4.41
CA VAL A 80 -5.73 2.76 -3.45
C VAL A 80 -7.19 2.32 -3.56
N HIS A 81 -8.12 3.27 -3.57
CA HIS A 81 -9.55 2.97 -3.73
C HIS A 81 -9.87 2.30 -5.08
N GLN A 82 -9.21 2.72 -6.16
CA GLN A 82 -9.37 2.06 -7.46
C GLN A 82 -8.86 0.62 -7.44
N VAL A 83 -7.71 0.35 -6.82
CA VAL A 83 -7.18 -1.02 -6.67
C VAL A 83 -8.14 -1.89 -5.86
N VAL A 84 -8.66 -1.37 -4.74
CA VAL A 84 -9.67 -2.07 -3.93
C VAL A 84 -10.94 -2.34 -4.73
N SER A 85 -11.40 -1.37 -5.52
CA SER A 85 -12.56 -1.54 -6.41
C SER A 85 -12.32 -2.58 -7.50
N THR A 86 -11.11 -2.62 -8.08
CA THR A 86 -10.74 -3.65 -9.06
C THR A 86 -10.78 -5.04 -8.42
N LEU A 87 -10.19 -5.21 -7.23
CA LEU A 87 -10.25 -6.48 -6.49
C LEU A 87 -11.69 -6.87 -6.16
N ALA A 88 -12.54 -5.92 -5.74
CA ALA A 88 -13.95 -6.16 -5.46
C ALA A 88 -14.78 -6.52 -6.69
N SER A 89 -14.35 -6.14 -7.89
CA SER A 89 -15.04 -6.51 -9.13
C SER A 89 -14.81 -7.97 -9.55
N LEU A 90 -13.78 -8.62 -9.00
CA LEU A 90 -13.40 -10.01 -9.32
C LEU A 90 -14.23 -11.05 -8.54
N GLY A 91 -14.95 -10.64 -7.50
CA GLY A 91 -15.76 -11.54 -6.69
C GLY A 91 -16.20 -10.93 -5.36
N PRO A 92 -16.90 -11.70 -4.51
CA PRO A 92 -17.28 -11.25 -3.18
C PRO A 92 -16.03 -11.03 -2.32
N VAL A 93 -15.79 -9.79 -1.91
CA VAL A 93 -14.68 -9.42 -1.03
C VAL A 93 -15.20 -8.70 0.21
N THR A 94 -14.48 -8.86 1.32
CA THR A 94 -14.67 -8.06 2.53
C THR A 94 -13.47 -7.15 2.69
N VAL A 95 -13.70 -5.84 2.71
CA VAL A 95 -12.64 -4.85 2.90
C VAL A 95 -12.56 -4.52 4.39
N GLN A 96 -11.37 -4.65 4.98
CA GLN A 96 -11.09 -4.27 6.35
C GLN A 96 -9.94 -3.27 6.36
N GLU A 97 -10.16 -2.12 7.01
CA GLU A 97 -9.10 -1.17 7.28
C GLU A 97 -8.30 -1.62 8.52
N CYS A 98 -6.99 -1.74 8.37
CA CYS A 98 -6.07 -2.06 9.47
C CYS A 98 -5.32 -0.79 9.89
N PRO A 99 -5.81 -0.03 10.88
CA PRO A 99 -5.13 1.16 11.34
C PRO A 99 -3.85 0.77 12.10
N ALA A 100 -2.70 1.05 11.50
CA ALA A 100 -1.41 0.79 12.13
C ALA A 100 -0.95 1.93 13.07
N THR A 101 -1.23 3.19 12.72
CA THR A 101 -0.86 4.39 13.50
C THR A 101 -1.67 5.60 13.01
N THR A 102 -2.14 6.46 13.92
CA THR A 102 -2.82 7.72 13.59
C THR A 102 -1.79 8.83 13.32
N GLU A 103 -1.72 9.35 12.09
CA GLU A 103 -0.91 10.52 11.74
C GLU A 103 -1.73 11.82 11.84
N SER A 104 -1.25 12.82 12.58
CA SER A 104 -1.94 14.12 12.77
C SER A 104 -1.11 15.33 12.33
N VAL A 105 0.02 15.12 11.65
CA VAL A 105 0.94 16.18 11.27
C VAL A 105 0.46 16.87 9.99
N GLN A 106 0.24 18.18 10.05
CA GLN A 106 -0.09 19.03 8.90
C GLN A 106 1.02 20.06 8.68
N PHE A 107 1.41 20.28 7.42
CA PHE A 107 2.35 21.33 7.02
C PHE A 107 1.56 22.45 6.34
N PRO A 108 1.31 23.59 7.02
CA PRO A 108 0.61 24.71 6.41
C PRO A 108 1.45 25.33 5.30
N LEU A 109 0.79 25.84 4.25
CA LEU A 109 1.46 26.59 3.21
C LEU A 109 2.10 27.86 3.78
N PRO A 110 3.33 28.24 3.35
CA PRO A 110 3.93 29.53 3.67
C PRO A 110 3.01 30.70 3.32
N THR A 111 3.15 31.80 4.04
CA THR A 111 2.21 32.94 3.92
C THR A 111 2.30 33.60 2.54
N GLU A 112 3.43 33.45 1.87
CA GLU A 112 3.75 34.01 0.56
C GLU A 112 3.07 33.29 -0.61
N VAL A 113 2.53 32.09 -0.40
CA VAL A 113 1.87 31.25 -1.44
C VAL A 113 0.43 30.85 -1.05
N ARG A 114 -0.18 31.61 -0.13
CA ARG A 114 -1.58 31.44 0.29
C ARG A 114 -2.56 32.17 -0.61
#